data_AF-A0A1F3SYX6-F1
#
_entry.id   AF-A0A1F3SYX6-F1
#
_cell.length_a   1.000
_cell.length_b   1.000
_cell.length_c   1.000
_cell.angle_alpha   90.00
_cell.angle_beta   90.00
_cell.angle_gamma   90.00
#
_symmetry.space_group_name_H-M   'P 1'
#
loop_
_entity.id
_entity.type
_entity.pdbx_description
1 polymer ?
#
loop_
_entity_poly.entity_id
_entity_poly.type
_entity_poly.pdbx_seq_one_letter_code
_entity_poly.pdbx_strand_id
1 'polypeptide(L)' 'MTLEYVLLLFLSTIILAGLFHKDLGPIGVFHNSAPRLAAKLERDISVGKQFRKEGTGESIIKWLDPQ' A
#
# COMPACT_ATOMS: atom_id res chain seq x y z
N MET A 1 31.16 -8.07 29.86
CA MET A 1 29.86 -7.43 30.11
C MET A 1 29.54 -6.35 29.07
N THR A 2 30.28 -5.24 28.95
CA THR A 2 29.91 -4.16 28.01
C THR A 2 30.09 -4.52 26.53
N LEU A 3 31.13 -5.29 26.19
CA LEU A 3 31.45 -5.63 24.81
C LEU A 3 30.44 -6.62 24.20
N GLU A 4 29.92 -7.58 24.99
CA GLU A 4 28.88 -8.51 24.51
C GLU A 4 27.58 -7.77 24.17
N TYR A 5 27.18 -6.78 24.99
CA TYR A 5 25.99 -5.96 24.70
C TYR A 5 26.16 -5.11 23.44
N VAL A 6 27.34 -4.52 23.22
CA VAL A 6 27.61 -3.74 22.00
C VAL A 6 27.55 -4.64 20.76
N LEU A 7 28.08 -5.86 20.85
CA LEU A 7 28.05 -6.83 19.75
C LEU A 7 26.61 -7.27 19.42
N LEU A 8 25.80 -7.53 20.45
CA LEU A 8 24.39 -7.89 20.30
C LEU A 8 23.58 -6.75 19.68
N LEU A 9 23.82 -5.51 20.12
CA LEU A 9 23.13 -4.33 19.60
C LEU A 9 23.51 -4.12 18.12
N PHE A 10 24.79 -4.21 17.78
CA PHE A 10 25.27 -4.12 16.41
C PHE A 10 24.65 -5.21 15.50
N LEU A 11 24.65 -6.47 15.95
CA LEU A 11 24.04 -7.58 15.20
C LEU A 11 22.54 -7.34 14.98
N SER A 12 21.82 -6.88 16.01
CA SER A 12 20.39 -6.59 15.91
C SER A 12 20.09 -5.51 14.87
N THR A 13 20.92 -4.46 14.80
CA THR A 13 20.76 -3.37 13.82
C THR A 13 21.04 -3.83 12.40
N ILE A 14 22.03 -4.70 12.18
CA ILE A 14 22.32 -5.26 10.85
C ILE A 14 21.17 -6.13 10.36
N ILE A 15 20.62 -6.98 11.23
CA ILE A 15 19.49 -7.85 10.87
C ILE A 15 18.26 -7.01 10.51
N LEU A 16 17.94 -5.98 11.31
CA LEU A 16 16.85 -5.07 10.99
C LEU A 16 17.09 -4.33 9.68
N ALA A 17 18.27 -3.74 9.51
CA ALA A 17 18.62 -3.03 8.28
C ALA A 17 18.50 -3.93 7.04
N GLY A 18 19.01 -5.17 7.12
CA GLY A 18 18.93 -6.15 6.04
C GLY A 18 17.49 -6.60 5.71
N LEU A 19 16.60 -6.67 6.71
CA LEU A 19 15.19 -6.99 6.51
C LEU A 19 14.45 -5.90 5.71
N PHE A 20 14.79 -4.63 5.94
CA PHE A 20 14.10 -3.49 5.32
C PHE A 20 14.75 -3.01 4.01
N HIS A 21 16.06 -3.20 3.81
CA HIS A 21 16.78 -2.72 2.62
C HIS A 21 16.85 -3.71 1.45
N LYS A 22 16.57 -4.99 1.66
CA LYS A 22 16.59 -5.96 0.57
C LYS A 22 15.39 -5.74 -0.36
N ASP A 23 15.51 -6.11 -1.63
CA ASP A 23 14.41 -6.07 -2.62
C ASP A 23 13.16 -6.91 -2.22
N LEU A 24 13.30 -7.75 -1.19
CA LEU A 24 12.22 -8.52 -0.55
C LEU A 24 11.59 -7.83 0.68
N GLY A 25 12.06 -6.64 1.04
CA GLY A 25 11.52 -5.88 2.15
C GLY A 25 10.10 -5.39 1.87
N PRO A 26 9.35 -4.99 2.91
CA PRO A 26 7.97 -4.51 2.77
C PRO A 26 7.86 -3.35 1.78
N ILE A 27 8.88 -2.50 1.71
CA ILE A 27 8.98 -1.37 0.78
C ILE A 27 9.10 -1.84 -0.68
N GLY A 28 9.92 -2.85 -0.97
CA GLY A 28 10.05 -3.40 -2.33
C GLY A 28 8.79 -4.13 -2.78
N VAL A 29 8.18 -4.91 -1.88
CA VAL A 29 6.90 -5.59 -2.15
C VAL A 29 5.78 -4.56 -2.36
N PHE A 30 5.74 -3.49 -1.56
CA PHE A 30 4.79 -2.41 -1.74
C PHE A 30 5.03 -1.66 -3.06
N HIS A 31 6.27 -1.32 -3.40
CA HIS A 31 6.60 -0.68 -4.67
C HIS A 31 6.20 -1.52 -5.89
N ASN A 32 6.36 -2.84 -5.83
CA ASN A 32 5.98 -3.74 -6.92
C ASN A 32 4.46 -3.99 -7.01
N SER A 33 3.74 -3.92 -5.89
CA SER A 33 2.29 -4.18 -5.84
C SER A 33 1.42 -2.93 -5.94
N ALA A 34 1.95 -1.76 -5.56
CA ALA A 34 1.27 -0.47 -5.60
C ALA A 34 0.76 -0.08 -7.00
N PRO A 35 1.50 -0.27 -8.11
CA PRO A 35 1.01 0.08 -9.44
C PRO A 35 -0.23 -0.73 -9.85
N ARG A 36 -0.26 -2.01 -9.46
CA ARG A 36 -1.39 -2.91 -9.76
C ARG A 36 -2.62 -2.56 -8.92
N LEU A 37 -2.41 -2.15 -7.67
CA LEU A 37 -3.45 -1.64 -6.78
C LEU A 37 -4.01 -0.30 -7.27
N ALA A 38 -3.15 0.62 -7.67
CA ALA A 38 -3.53 1.91 -8.24
C ALA A 38 -4.32 1.75 -9.54
N ALA A 39 -3.85 0.93 -10.48
CA ALA A 39 -4.57 0.66 -11.73
C ALA A 39 -5.95 0.00 -11.50
N LYS A 40 -6.07 -0.86 -10.48
CA LYS A 40 -7.36 -1.44 -10.11
C LYS A 40 -8.30 -0.39 -9.49
N LEU A 41 -7.77 0.47 -8.62
CA LEU A 41 -8.52 1.56 -8.01
C LEU A 41 -9.03 2.56 -9.07
N GLU A 42 -8.17 2.97 -10.00
CA GLU A 42 -8.53 3.84 -11.12
C GLU A 42 -9.60 3.20 -12.02
N ARG A 43 -9.50 1.89 -12.27
CA ARG A 43 -10.53 1.14 -13.00
C ARG A 43 -11.86 1.10 -12.24
N ASP A 44 -11.84 0.85 -10.94
CA ASP A 44 -13.06 0.77 -10.12
C ASP A 44 -13.74 2.15 -10.00
N ILE A 45 -12.97 3.24 -9.93
CA ILE A 45 -13.45 4.63 -9.97
C ILE A 45 -14.03 4.97 -11.35
N SER A 46 -13.29 4.71 -12.43
CA SER A 46 -13.71 5.07 -13.80
C SER A 46 -14.92 4.30 -14.29
N VAL A 47 -15.09 3.04 -13.86
CA VAL A 47 -16.26 2.22 -14.20
C VAL A 47 -17.46 2.55 -13.30
N GLY A 48 -17.28 3.37 -12.26
CA GLY A 48 -18.34 3.78 -11.34
C GLY A 48 -18.98 2.60 -10.61
N LYS A 49 -18.27 1.48 -10.49
CA LYS A 49 -18.84 0.20 -10.04
C LYS A 49 -19.21 0.22 -8.55
N GLN A 50 -18.56 1.06 -7.75
CA GLN A 50 -18.93 1.33 -6.37
C GLN A 50 -19.82 2.57 -6.20
N PHE A 51 -20.06 3.33 -7.26
CA PHE A 51 -20.98 4.47 -7.25
C PHE A 51 -22.36 4.11 -7.76
N ARG A 52 -22.62 2.93 -8.31
CA ARG A 52 -23.96 2.49 -8.70
C ARG A 52 -24.50 1.51 -7.66
N LYS A 53 -25.67 1.82 -7.09
CA LYS A 53 -26.40 0.85 -6.27
C LYS A 53 -26.81 -0.31 -7.18
N GLU A 54 -26.38 -1.52 -6.82
CA GLU A 54 -26.71 -2.73 -7.58
C GLU A 54 -28.24 -2.85 -7.71
N GLY A 55 -28.74 -2.86 -8.96
CA GLY A 55 -30.17 -3.03 -9.26
C GLY A 55 -31.02 -1.76 -9.38
N THR A 56 -30.49 -0.55 -9.20
CA THR A 56 -31.32 0.69 -9.24
C THR A 56 -30.89 1.72 -10.28
N GLY A 57 -29.74 1.55 -10.96
CA GLY A 57 -29.26 2.48 -11.99
C GLY A 57 -28.81 3.86 -11.48
N GLU A 58 -29.09 4.16 -10.21
CA GLU A 58 -28.85 5.44 -9.55
C GLU A 58 -27.46 5.52 -8.91
N SER A 59 -26.80 6.68 -9.06
CA SER A 59 -25.47 6.93 -8.52
C SER A 59 -25.52 7.32 -7.03
N ILE A 60 -24.76 6.63 -6.18
CA ILE A 60 -24.64 6.81 -4.72
C ILE A 60 -24.04 8.18 -4.36
N ILE A 61 -23.30 8.82 -5.27
CA ILE A 61 -22.73 10.14 -5.01
C ILE A 61 -23.17 11.15 -6.07
N LYS A 62 -23.98 12.12 -5.60
CA LYS A 62 -24.39 13.33 -6.31
C LYS A 62 -23.25 14.35 -6.27
N TRP A 63 -22.18 14.10 -7.02
CA TRP A 63 -21.15 15.14 -7.21
C TRP A 63 -21.74 16.21 -8.13
N LEU A 64 -21.90 17.42 -7.58
CA LEU A 64 -22.37 18.69 -8.14
C LEU A 64 -22.95 18.64 -9.57
N ASP A 65 -24.26 18.89 -9.68
CA ASP A 65 -24.84 19.45 -10.90
C ASP A 65 -24.08 20.75 -11.24
N PRO A 66 -23.44 20.87 -12.42
CA PRO A 66 -23.10 22.18 -12.93
C PRO A 66 -24.41 22.90 -13.27
N GLN A 67 -24.72 23.96 -12.51
CA GLN A 67 -25.76 24.94 -12.87
C GLN A 67 -25.39 25.68 -14.15
#